data_AF-A0A944SP97-F1
#
_entry.id   AF-A0A944SP97-F1
#
_cell.length_a   1.000
_cell.length_b   1.000
_cell.length_c   1.000
_cell.angle_alpha   90.00
_cell.angle_beta   90.00
_cell.angle_gamma   90.00
#
_symmetry.space_group_name_H-M   'P 1'
#
loop_
_entity.id
_entity.type
_entity.pdbx_description
1 polymer ?
#
loop_
_entity_poly.entity_id
_entity_poly.type
_entity_poly.pdbx_seq_one_letter_code
_entity_poly.pdbx_strand_id
1 'polypeptide(L)'
;VLFESSLKGLEAWRRVVDNRVHEILQKNNIEIYKESQLTSLHINELGIKNIFLATGSKWRKDGIGRSRRGPIIGIESVEVFTPEEIIQEEQNIKDSIIVYDDEQGYLAGVLADHLSEKGVDVIFITPASVVSPWTESTLEQKRVQKSLISSGVKIVCNNLIEKIENQIAYLECVFTGASTQISCQSIVMVTERIPNTSLYEQLINQKPNKKTQPAAINIQLIGDAEAPGLIADAVFAGHLAAQNFETAETDIQKALFMREMPSLK
;
A
#
# COMPACT_ATOMS: atom_id res chain seq x y z
N VAL A 1 2.63 5.15 6.17
CA VAL A 1 3.48 5.62 7.30
C VAL A 1 2.93 5.32 8.68
N LEU A 2 1.78 5.88 9.13
CA LEU A 2 1.36 5.75 10.55
C LEU A 2 1.19 4.29 10.98
N PHE A 3 0.46 3.51 10.18
CA PHE A 3 0.34 2.06 10.34
C PHE A 3 1.71 1.37 10.32
N GLU A 4 2.52 1.61 9.29
CA GLU A 4 3.81 0.94 9.16
C GLU A 4 4.75 1.25 10.33
N SER A 5 4.76 2.49 10.83
CA SER A 5 5.60 2.90 11.95
C SER A 5 5.18 2.30 13.30
N SER A 6 4.01 1.65 13.40
CA SER A 6 3.65 0.86 14.58
C SER A 6 4.14 -0.58 14.50
N LEU A 7 4.67 -1.01 13.36
CA LEU A 7 5.25 -2.34 13.19
C LEU A 7 6.68 -2.38 13.71
N LYS A 8 7.10 -3.59 14.09
CA LYS A 8 8.41 -3.87 14.68
C LYS A 8 9.52 -3.44 13.72
N GLY A 9 10.45 -2.61 14.20
CA GLY A 9 11.64 -2.21 13.45
C GLY A 9 11.41 -1.08 12.44
N LEU A 10 10.18 -0.57 12.31
CA LEU A 10 9.84 0.54 11.42
C LEU A 10 9.52 1.84 12.18
N GLU A 11 9.78 1.91 13.49
CA GLU A 11 9.40 3.04 14.35
C GLU A 11 10.03 4.35 13.87
N ALA A 12 11.26 4.27 13.34
CA ALA A 12 11.98 5.42 12.79
C ALA A 12 11.25 6.07 11.59
N TRP A 13 10.38 5.34 10.88
CA TRP A 13 9.64 5.86 9.73
C TRP A 13 8.59 6.89 10.15
N ARG A 14 8.21 6.91 11.44
CA ARG A 14 7.34 7.94 12.02
C ARG A 14 7.88 9.36 11.79
N ARG A 15 9.19 9.52 11.68
CA ARG A 15 9.87 10.81 11.41
C ARG A 15 9.39 11.47 10.12
N VAL A 16 8.90 10.71 9.13
CA VAL A 16 8.30 11.26 7.91
C VAL A 16 7.08 12.12 8.25
N VAL A 17 6.23 11.67 9.17
CA VAL A 17 5.05 12.40 9.63
C VAL A 17 5.45 13.51 10.60
N ASP A 18 6.26 13.18 11.62
CA ASP A 18 6.58 14.12 12.71
C ASP A 18 7.27 15.38 12.18
N ASN A 19 8.19 15.23 11.22
CA ASN A 19 8.84 16.38 10.58
C ASN A 19 7.83 17.30 9.87
N ARG A 20 6.90 16.73 9.09
CA ARG A 20 5.90 17.51 8.34
C ARG A 20 4.90 18.18 9.26
N VAL A 21 4.42 17.47 10.27
CA VAL A 21 3.49 18.02 11.27
C VAL A 21 4.16 19.17 12.00
N HIS A 22 5.43 19.03 12.42
CA HIS A 22 6.17 20.11 13.05
C HIS A 22 6.23 21.35 12.16
N GLU A 23 6.68 21.22 10.91
CA GLU A 23 6.80 22.34 9.97
C GLU A 23 5.46 23.01 9.67
N ILE A 24 4.40 22.23 9.44
CA ILE A 24 3.06 22.74 9.14
C ILE A 24 2.53 23.57 10.31
N LEU A 25 2.69 23.10 11.55
CA LEU A 25 2.16 23.79 12.73
C LEU A 25 2.86 25.13 13.02
N GLN A 26 4.02 25.41 12.40
CA GLN A 26 4.68 26.71 12.49
C GLN A 26 4.14 27.74 11.47
N LYS A 27 3.24 27.34 10.57
CA LYS A 27 2.71 28.20 9.50
C LYS A 27 1.36 28.77 9.90
N ASN A 28 1.21 30.09 9.76
CA ASN A 28 -0.06 30.80 10.03
C ASN A 28 -1.03 30.79 8.83
N ASN A 29 -0.60 30.26 7.69
CA ASN A 29 -1.37 30.18 6.45
C ASN A 29 -1.87 28.76 6.14
N ILE A 30 -1.88 27.86 7.13
CA ILE A 30 -2.38 26.49 7.00
C ILE A 30 -3.42 26.23 8.08
N GLU A 31 -4.61 25.80 7.67
CA GLU A 31 -5.67 25.34 8.56
C GLU A 31 -5.79 23.82 8.51
N ILE A 32 -5.89 23.17 9.67
CA ILE A 32 -5.96 21.70 9.77
C ILE A 32 -7.27 21.30 10.42
N TYR A 33 -8.04 20.48 9.70
CA TYR A 33 -9.29 19.90 10.16
C TYR A 33 -9.12 18.38 10.29
N LYS A 34 -9.06 17.89 11.54
CA LYS A 34 -9.01 16.45 11.85
C LYS A 34 -10.41 15.88 11.97
N GLU A 35 -10.54 14.55 11.89
CA GLU A 35 -11.84 13.86 12.03
C GLU A 35 -12.91 14.39 11.04
N SER A 36 -12.45 14.88 9.90
CA SER A 36 -13.26 15.62 8.93
C SER A 36 -13.28 14.89 7.59
N GLN A 37 -14.07 13.82 7.48
CA GLN A 37 -14.22 13.10 6.22
C GLN A 37 -15.00 13.95 5.22
N LEU A 38 -14.36 14.32 4.11
CA LEU A 38 -14.96 15.15 3.08
C LEU A 38 -15.82 14.33 2.12
N THR A 39 -16.96 14.91 1.75
CA THR A 39 -17.82 14.44 0.66
C THR A 39 -17.74 15.44 -0.50
N SER A 40 -18.26 15.05 -1.65
CA SER A 40 -18.38 15.96 -2.78
C SER A 40 -19.27 17.18 -2.50
N LEU A 41 -20.26 17.06 -1.61
CA LEU A 41 -21.08 18.19 -1.14
C LEU A 41 -20.24 19.18 -0.34
N HIS A 42 -19.45 18.70 0.63
CA HIS A 42 -18.57 19.55 1.44
C HIS A 42 -17.60 20.34 0.56
N ILE A 43 -16.99 19.68 -0.43
CA ILE A 43 -16.04 20.34 -1.36
C ILE A 43 -16.70 21.45 -2.16
N ASN A 44 -17.93 21.21 -2.64
CA ASN A 44 -18.68 22.21 -3.40
C ASN A 44 -19.07 23.42 -2.54
N GLU A 45 -19.37 23.22 -1.26
CA GLU A 45 -19.70 24.29 -0.31
C GLU A 45 -18.48 25.14 0.06
N LEU A 46 -17.28 24.54 0.13
CA LEU A 46 -16.03 25.24 0.43
C LEU A 46 -15.65 26.26 -0.65
N GLY A 47 -16.13 26.10 -1.89
CA GLY A 47 -15.84 27.04 -2.98
C GLY A 47 -14.37 27.09 -3.41
N ILE A 48 -13.59 26.06 -3.09
CA ILE A 48 -12.15 25.97 -3.39
C ILE A 48 -11.97 25.55 -4.86
N LYS A 49 -11.09 26.27 -5.57
CA LYS A 49 -10.83 26.03 -6.99
C LYS A 49 -9.76 24.96 -7.26
N ASN A 50 -8.77 24.84 -6.38
CA ASN A 50 -7.62 23.97 -6.58
C ASN A 50 -7.58 22.91 -5.48
N ILE A 51 -7.68 21.64 -5.87
CA ILE A 51 -7.87 20.53 -4.95
C ILE A 51 -6.87 19.42 -5.29
N PHE A 52 -6.03 19.09 -4.32
CA PHE A 52 -5.21 17.88 -4.36
C PHE A 52 -5.87 16.81 -3.49
N LEU A 53 -6.17 15.65 -4.06
CA LEU A 53 -6.76 14.51 -3.38
C LEU A 53 -5.68 13.47 -3.07
N ALA A 54 -5.29 13.40 -1.79
CA ALA A 54 -4.31 12.46 -1.24
C ALA A 54 -4.98 11.39 -0.37
N THR A 55 -6.07 10.78 -0.88
CA THR A 55 -6.95 9.85 -0.14
C THR A 55 -6.38 8.45 0.09
N GLY A 56 -5.11 8.23 -0.27
CA GLY A 56 -4.40 6.99 -0.07
C GLY A 56 -4.93 5.81 -0.90
N SER A 57 -4.65 4.60 -0.42
CA SER A 57 -5.06 3.33 -1.03
C SER A 57 -5.44 2.32 0.05
N LYS A 58 -5.92 1.14 -0.34
CA LYS A 58 -6.23 0.02 0.58
C LYS A 58 -5.71 -1.28 0.04
N TRP A 59 -5.22 -2.16 0.91
CA TRP A 59 -4.82 -3.52 0.53
C TRP A 59 -6.01 -4.35 0.07
N ARG A 60 -5.77 -5.18 -0.95
CA ARG A 60 -6.76 -6.14 -1.44
C ARG A 60 -6.88 -7.33 -0.51
N LYS A 61 -8.08 -7.91 -0.46
CA LYS A 61 -8.38 -9.17 0.24
C LYS A 61 -8.64 -10.35 -0.69
N ASP A 62 -8.74 -10.11 -2.00
CA ASP A 62 -9.18 -11.12 -2.96
C ASP A 62 -8.03 -11.96 -3.55
N GLY A 63 -6.79 -11.62 -3.23
CA GLY A 63 -5.59 -12.31 -3.73
C GLY A 63 -5.16 -11.95 -5.13
N ILE A 64 -5.77 -10.91 -5.73
CA ILE A 64 -5.20 -10.28 -6.92
C ILE A 64 -3.89 -9.60 -6.51
N GLY A 65 -2.83 -9.86 -7.28
CA GLY A 65 -1.47 -9.42 -7.01
C GLY A 65 -0.59 -9.57 -8.24
N ARG A 66 0.73 -9.56 -8.02
CA ARG A 66 1.73 -9.64 -9.10
C ARG A 66 1.62 -10.92 -9.91
N SER A 67 1.59 -12.06 -9.22
CA SER A 67 1.64 -13.41 -9.80
C SER A 67 0.26 -13.91 -10.24
N ARG A 68 -0.82 -13.36 -9.68
CA ARG A 68 -2.20 -13.74 -10.00
C ARG A 68 -3.07 -12.52 -10.30
N ARG A 69 -3.71 -12.51 -11.48
CA ARG A 69 -4.59 -11.40 -11.94
C ARG A 69 -6.09 -11.68 -11.83
N GLY A 70 -6.47 -12.77 -11.19
CA GLY A 70 -7.85 -13.09 -10.80
C GLY A 70 -7.94 -13.37 -9.31
N PRO A 71 -9.14 -13.33 -8.70
CA PRO A 71 -9.29 -13.64 -7.29
C PRO A 71 -8.87 -15.09 -6.99
N ILE A 72 -8.42 -15.35 -5.76
CA ILE A 72 -8.24 -16.72 -5.26
C ILE A 72 -9.63 -17.30 -5.04
N ILE A 73 -9.90 -18.44 -5.67
CA ILE A 73 -11.20 -19.12 -5.57
C ILE A 73 -11.36 -19.68 -4.16
N GLY A 74 -12.50 -19.43 -3.51
CA GLY A 74 -12.84 -19.96 -2.18
C GLY A 74 -12.16 -19.24 -1.01
N ILE A 75 -11.53 -18.10 -1.26
CA ILE A 75 -10.89 -17.27 -0.21
C ILE A 75 -11.90 -16.76 0.84
N GLU A 76 -13.17 -16.63 0.46
CA GLU A 76 -14.27 -16.26 1.35
C GLU A 76 -14.63 -17.35 2.39
N SER A 77 -14.10 -18.56 2.24
CA SER A 77 -14.33 -19.67 3.18
C SER A 77 -13.45 -19.60 4.44
N VAL A 78 -12.54 -18.65 4.50
CA VAL A 78 -11.60 -18.43 5.61
C VAL A 78 -11.63 -16.98 6.08
N GLU A 79 -11.01 -16.69 7.22
CA GLU A 79 -10.90 -15.32 7.70
C GLU A 79 -9.78 -14.58 6.95
N VAL A 80 -10.12 -13.46 6.30
CA VAL A 80 -9.19 -12.73 5.43
C VAL A 80 -8.95 -11.33 5.97
N PHE A 81 -7.68 -11.03 6.26
CA PHE A 81 -7.23 -9.76 6.79
C PHE A 81 -6.44 -8.95 5.78
N THR A 82 -6.57 -7.63 5.85
CA THR A 82 -5.53 -6.71 5.36
C THR A 82 -4.38 -6.61 6.37
N PRO A 83 -3.22 -6.06 5.99
CA PRO A 83 -2.16 -5.69 6.92
C PRO A 83 -2.63 -4.87 8.13
N GLU A 84 -3.51 -3.89 7.92
CA GLU A 84 -4.00 -3.03 9.00
C GLU A 84 -4.93 -3.76 9.96
N GLU A 85 -5.79 -4.64 9.45
CA GLU A 85 -6.75 -5.38 10.27
C GLU A 85 -6.06 -6.45 11.10
N ILE A 86 -5.07 -7.17 10.56
CA ILE A 86 -4.41 -8.23 11.33
C ILE A 86 -3.70 -7.70 12.57
N ILE A 87 -3.12 -6.51 12.50
CA ILE A 87 -2.48 -5.89 13.67
C ILE A 87 -3.51 -5.48 14.73
N GLN A 88 -4.75 -5.20 14.34
CA GLN A 88 -5.84 -4.94 15.30
C GLN A 88 -6.34 -6.24 15.96
N GLU A 89 -6.28 -7.35 15.22
CA GLU A 89 -6.81 -8.66 15.64
C GLU A 89 -5.72 -9.62 16.15
N GLU A 90 -4.45 -9.20 16.22
CA GLU A 90 -3.31 -10.09 16.50
C GLU A 90 -3.44 -10.86 17.82
N GLN A 91 -4.13 -10.30 18.82
CA GLN A 91 -4.38 -10.95 20.12
C GLN A 91 -5.48 -12.02 20.07
N ASN A 92 -6.30 -12.01 19.01
CA ASN A 92 -7.43 -12.93 18.83
C ASN A 92 -7.06 -14.15 17.97
N ILE A 93 -5.89 -14.15 17.34
CA ILE A 93 -5.39 -15.26 16.52
C ILE A 93 -4.96 -16.42 17.41
N LYS A 94 -5.64 -17.57 17.28
CA LYS A 94 -5.39 -18.78 18.09
C LYS A 94 -4.70 -19.90 17.32
N ASP A 95 -4.96 -19.98 16.02
CA ASP A 95 -4.38 -20.97 15.12
C ASP A 95 -3.25 -20.33 14.30
N SER A 96 -2.53 -21.14 13.53
CA SER A 96 -1.52 -20.63 12.60
C SER A 96 -2.16 -19.71 11.56
N ILE A 97 -1.52 -18.57 11.29
CA ILE A 97 -1.95 -17.63 10.25
C ILE A 97 -1.05 -17.69 9.04
N ILE A 98 -1.65 -17.64 7.84
CA ILE A 98 -0.90 -17.50 6.59
C ILE A 98 -0.63 -16.00 6.35
N VAL A 99 0.63 -15.64 6.12
CA VAL A 99 1.00 -14.35 5.52
C VAL A 99 1.34 -14.63 4.06
N TYR A 100 0.47 -14.18 3.13
CA TYR A 100 0.67 -14.39 1.70
C TYR A 100 1.29 -13.15 1.05
N ASP A 101 2.54 -13.30 0.60
CA ASP A 101 3.36 -12.24 0.00
C ASP A 101 3.44 -12.39 -1.52
N ASP A 102 2.66 -11.57 -2.21
CA ASP A 102 2.76 -11.36 -3.67
C ASP A 102 3.09 -9.90 -4.04
N GLU A 103 3.34 -9.06 -3.04
CA GLU A 103 3.94 -7.72 -3.21
C GLU A 103 5.47 -7.83 -3.34
N GLN A 104 6.06 -8.72 -2.55
CA GLN A 104 7.49 -9.07 -2.55
C GLN A 104 8.43 -7.94 -2.14
N GLY A 105 7.88 -6.94 -1.43
CA GLY A 105 8.59 -5.86 -0.76
C GLY A 105 8.86 -6.18 0.71
N TYR A 106 8.77 -5.15 1.55
CA TYR A 106 9.12 -5.27 2.97
C TYR A 106 7.93 -5.73 3.84
N LEU A 107 6.69 -5.37 3.47
CA LEU A 107 5.59 -5.36 4.42
C LEU A 107 5.24 -6.76 4.93
N ALA A 108 5.19 -7.76 4.05
CA ALA A 108 4.88 -9.12 4.47
C ALA A 108 5.93 -9.66 5.45
N GLY A 109 7.21 -9.40 5.19
CA GLY A 109 8.31 -9.83 6.06
C GLY A 109 8.24 -9.15 7.43
N VAL A 110 7.94 -7.84 7.45
CA VAL A 110 7.75 -7.08 8.69
C VAL A 110 6.54 -7.59 9.48
N LEU A 111 5.42 -7.84 8.82
CA LEU A 111 4.21 -8.38 9.45
C LEU A 111 4.48 -9.75 10.07
N ALA A 112 5.13 -10.65 9.33
CA ALA A 112 5.48 -11.96 9.85
C ALA A 112 6.39 -11.88 11.08
N ASP A 113 7.43 -11.02 11.05
CA ASP A 113 8.32 -10.84 12.20
C ASP A 113 7.60 -10.21 13.41
N HIS A 114 6.68 -9.25 13.16
CA HIS A 114 5.87 -8.64 14.21
C HIS A 114 4.92 -9.65 14.87
N LEU A 115 4.15 -10.40 14.07
CA LEU A 115 3.20 -11.39 14.57
C LEU A 115 3.91 -12.52 15.34
N SER A 116 5.06 -13.00 14.85
CA SER A 116 5.85 -13.98 15.58
C SER A 116 6.40 -13.47 16.91
N GLU A 117 6.75 -12.17 17.01
CA GLU A 117 7.13 -11.57 18.31
C GLU A 117 5.95 -11.54 19.30
N LYS A 118 4.71 -11.47 18.80
CA LYS A 118 3.49 -11.58 19.63
C LYS A 118 3.11 -13.01 19.99
N GLY A 119 3.89 -14.00 19.54
CA GLY A 119 3.63 -15.42 19.80
C GLY A 119 2.61 -16.05 18.86
N VAL A 120 2.25 -15.39 17.76
CA VAL A 120 1.40 -15.97 16.71
C VAL A 120 2.24 -16.94 15.86
N ASP A 121 1.69 -18.13 15.59
CA ASP A 121 2.30 -19.09 14.68
C ASP A 121 2.09 -18.65 13.22
N VAL A 122 3.17 -18.41 12.47
CA VAL A 122 3.12 -17.80 11.14
C VAL A 122 3.64 -18.75 10.08
N ILE A 123 2.84 -18.89 9.02
CA ILE A 123 3.24 -19.54 7.77
C ILE A 123 3.36 -18.46 6.69
N PHE A 124 4.59 -18.18 6.27
CA PHE A 124 4.88 -17.23 5.21
C PHE A 124 4.87 -17.93 3.86
N ILE A 125 4.00 -17.51 2.94
CA ILE A 125 3.90 -18.10 1.60
C ILE A 125 4.20 -17.03 0.55
N THR A 126 5.08 -17.33 -0.40
CA THR A 126 5.37 -16.43 -1.51
C THR A 126 5.70 -17.17 -2.81
N PRO A 127 5.30 -16.65 -3.98
CA PRO A 127 5.78 -17.11 -5.28
C PRO A 127 7.28 -16.91 -5.49
N ALA A 128 7.92 -16.00 -4.74
CA ALA A 128 9.35 -15.72 -4.86
C ALA A 128 10.21 -16.86 -4.28
N SER A 129 11.47 -16.95 -4.73
CA SER A 129 12.41 -17.96 -4.23
C SER A 129 13.00 -17.66 -2.86
N VAL A 130 12.81 -16.44 -2.36
CA VAL A 130 13.20 -15.97 -1.02
C VAL A 130 12.13 -15.01 -0.52
N VAL A 131 12.08 -14.77 0.79
CA VAL A 131 11.20 -13.75 1.36
C VAL A 131 11.68 -12.35 0.98
N SER A 132 10.74 -11.43 0.72
CA SER A 132 11.00 -10.00 0.52
C SER A 132 12.13 -9.70 -0.50
N PRO A 133 12.13 -10.27 -1.72
CA PRO A 133 13.26 -10.16 -2.64
C PRO A 133 13.59 -8.72 -3.06
N TRP A 134 12.62 -7.80 -3.09
CA TRP A 134 12.91 -6.39 -3.41
C TRP A 134 13.89 -5.73 -2.42
N THR A 135 13.95 -6.25 -1.19
CA THR A 135 14.85 -5.76 -0.14
C THR A 135 16.33 -6.12 -0.38
N GLU A 136 16.66 -6.81 -1.49
CA GLU A 136 18.03 -6.85 -1.99
C GLU A 136 18.52 -5.45 -2.38
N SER A 137 17.63 -4.64 -2.98
CA SER A 137 17.91 -3.25 -3.37
C SER A 137 18.20 -2.34 -2.18
N THR A 138 17.76 -2.73 -0.99
CA THR A 138 17.98 -2.01 0.27
C THR A 138 19.01 -2.67 1.19
N LEU A 139 19.63 -3.77 0.74
CA LEU A 139 20.63 -4.57 1.48
C LEU A 139 20.08 -5.24 2.77
N GLU A 140 18.77 -5.43 2.85
CA GLU A 140 18.08 -5.96 4.05
C GLU A 140 17.69 -7.43 3.91
N GLN A 141 17.56 -7.96 2.69
CA GLN A 141 17.01 -9.29 2.40
C GLN A 141 17.59 -10.40 3.30
N LYS A 142 18.92 -10.49 3.40
CA LYS A 142 19.58 -11.51 4.23
C LYS A 142 19.23 -11.39 5.71
N ARG A 143 19.03 -10.17 6.21
CA ARG A 143 18.65 -9.90 7.61
C ARG A 143 17.20 -10.27 7.85
N VAL A 144 16.30 -9.92 6.92
CA VAL A 144 14.87 -10.29 6.96
C VAL A 144 14.71 -11.81 6.97
N GLN A 145 15.33 -12.50 6.00
CA GLN A 145 15.30 -13.96 5.92
C GLN A 145 15.83 -14.61 7.21
N LYS A 146 16.95 -14.12 7.75
CA LYS A 146 17.52 -14.63 9.00
C LYS A 146 16.58 -14.42 10.18
N SER A 147 15.96 -13.24 10.29
CA SER A 147 15.03 -12.91 11.38
C SER A 147 13.87 -13.90 11.39
N LEU A 148 13.18 -14.06 10.26
CA LEU A 148 12.03 -14.96 10.13
C LEU A 148 12.37 -16.42 10.44
N ILE A 149 13.50 -16.93 9.93
CA ILE A 149 13.96 -18.29 10.27
C ILE A 149 14.24 -18.43 11.77
N SER A 150 14.90 -17.43 12.37
CA SER A 150 15.27 -17.46 13.79
C SER A 150 14.04 -17.35 14.70
N SER A 151 12.99 -16.68 14.24
CA SER A 151 11.70 -16.56 14.92
C SER A 151 10.78 -17.78 14.72
N GLY A 152 11.22 -18.80 13.98
CA GLY A 152 10.46 -20.03 13.77
C GLY A 152 9.37 -19.94 12.69
N VAL A 153 9.32 -18.86 11.90
CA VAL A 153 8.35 -18.70 10.82
C VAL A 153 8.52 -19.81 9.78
N LYS A 154 7.44 -20.50 9.45
CA LYS A 154 7.45 -21.51 8.39
C LYS A 154 7.40 -20.83 7.03
N ILE A 155 8.52 -20.85 6.30
CA ILE A 155 8.65 -20.19 4.99
C ILE A 155 8.39 -21.18 3.86
N VAL A 156 7.45 -20.85 2.99
CA VAL A 156 7.06 -21.61 1.79
C VAL A 156 7.27 -20.72 0.56
N CYS A 157 8.47 -20.80 -0.01
CA CYS A 157 8.84 -20.09 -1.23
C CYS A 157 8.42 -20.86 -2.50
N ASN A 158 8.46 -20.19 -3.65
CA ASN A 158 8.17 -20.74 -4.97
C ASN A 158 6.76 -21.33 -5.11
N ASN A 159 5.81 -20.86 -4.31
CA ASN A 159 4.43 -21.37 -4.32
C ASN A 159 3.43 -20.21 -4.34
N LEU A 160 2.42 -20.35 -5.18
CA LEU A 160 1.22 -19.50 -5.17
C LEU A 160 0.07 -20.23 -4.51
N ILE A 161 -0.91 -19.50 -3.96
CA ILE A 161 -2.18 -20.09 -3.54
C ILE A 161 -3.08 -20.20 -4.78
N GLU A 162 -3.43 -21.43 -5.15
CA GLU A 162 -4.28 -21.72 -6.31
C GLU A 162 -5.76 -21.45 -5.99
N LYS A 163 -6.20 -22.06 -4.88
CA LYS A 163 -7.56 -21.98 -4.33
C LYS A 163 -7.54 -22.31 -2.84
N ILE A 164 -8.62 -21.97 -2.16
CA ILE A 164 -8.88 -22.36 -0.78
C ILE A 164 -10.19 -23.15 -0.76
N GLU A 165 -10.19 -24.32 -0.14
CA GLU A 165 -11.37 -25.19 -0.04
C GLU A 165 -11.35 -25.92 1.30
N ASN A 166 -12.46 -25.89 2.03
CA ASN A 166 -12.60 -26.56 3.34
C ASN A 166 -11.47 -26.20 4.34
N GLN A 167 -11.10 -24.92 4.44
CA GLN A 167 -10.01 -24.44 5.30
C GLN A 167 -8.64 -25.05 4.95
N ILE A 168 -8.43 -25.40 3.67
CA ILE A 168 -7.16 -25.88 3.12
C ILE A 168 -6.78 -24.97 1.96
N ALA A 169 -5.60 -24.37 2.04
CA ALA A 169 -4.96 -23.69 0.93
C ALA A 169 -4.23 -24.71 0.05
N TYR A 170 -4.60 -24.74 -1.23
CA TYR A 170 -3.93 -25.54 -2.26
C TYR A 170 -2.84 -24.66 -2.85
N LEU A 171 -1.60 -25.10 -2.71
CA LEU A 171 -0.43 -24.39 -3.19
C LEU A 171 0.05 -25.01 -4.49
N GLU A 172 0.39 -24.18 -5.47
CA GLU A 172 0.95 -24.60 -6.74
C GLU A 172 2.39 -24.11 -6.84
N CYS A 173 3.32 -25.03 -7.09
CA CYS A 173 4.72 -24.69 -7.33
C CYS A 173 4.86 -23.93 -8.67
N VAL A 174 5.39 -22.71 -8.61
CA VAL A 174 5.48 -21.78 -9.76
C VAL A 174 6.33 -22.28 -10.93
N PHE A 175 7.12 -23.34 -10.72
CA PHE A 175 7.97 -23.93 -11.74
C PHE A 175 7.41 -25.22 -12.36
N THR A 176 6.64 -25.99 -11.59
CA THR A 176 6.26 -27.36 -11.98
C THR A 176 4.76 -27.59 -12.04
N GLY A 177 3.95 -26.70 -11.45
CA GLY A 177 2.52 -26.94 -11.25
C GLY A 177 2.22 -28.00 -10.19
N ALA A 178 3.24 -28.53 -9.48
CA ALA A 178 3.02 -29.52 -8.44
C ALA A 178 2.19 -28.93 -7.29
N SER A 179 1.15 -29.65 -6.89
CA SER A 179 0.22 -29.20 -5.86
C SER A 179 0.61 -29.73 -4.48
N THR A 180 0.54 -28.86 -3.47
CA THR A 180 0.66 -29.23 -2.05
C THR A 180 -0.47 -28.56 -1.25
N GLN A 181 -0.66 -28.97 0.00
CA GLN A 181 -1.76 -28.50 0.84
C GLN A 181 -1.26 -28.02 2.19
N ILE A 182 -1.83 -26.91 2.66
CA ILE A 182 -1.60 -26.37 4.01
C ILE A 182 -2.95 -25.99 4.63
N SER A 183 -3.13 -26.23 5.93
CA SER A 183 -4.31 -25.78 6.65
C SER A 183 -4.36 -24.25 6.73
N CYS A 184 -5.54 -23.68 6.53
CA CYS A 184 -5.75 -22.25 6.44
C CYS A 184 -7.07 -21.88 7.11
N GLN A 185 -7.00 -21.42 8.36
CA GLN A 185 -8.15 -20.85 9.08
C GLN A 185 -8.25 -19.34 8.85
N SER A 186 -7.09 -18.68 8.84
CA SER A 186 -6.96 -17.25 8.61
C SER A 186 -5.76 -16.93 7.71
N ILE A 187 -5.88 -15.83 6.97
CA ILE A 187 -4.87 -15.38 6.03
C ILE A 187 -4.80 -13.84 5.99
N VAL A 188 -3.59 -13.30 5.97
CA VAL A 188 -3.31 -11.90 5.69
C VAL A 188 -2.84 -11.78 4.25
N MET A 189 -3.49 -10.90 3.49
CA MET A 189 -3.17 -10.67 2.09
C MET A 189 -2.22 -9.48 1.95
N VAL A 190 -1.00 -9.75 1.49
CA VAL A 190 0.01 -8.73 1.16
C VAL A 190 0.33 -8.86 -0.33
N THR A 191 -0.57 -8.34 -1.17
CA THR A 191 -0.50 -8.50 -2.62
C THR A 191 -0.40 -7.17 -3.36
N GLU A 192 -1.52 -6.48 -3.55
CA GLU A 192 -1.64 -5.22 -4.26
C GLU A 192 -2.55 -4.28 -3.45
N ARG A 193 -2.47 -2.98 -3.74
CA ARG A 193 -3.35 -1.96 -3.18
C ARG A 193 -4.25 -1.35 -4.25
N ILE A 194 -5.48 -1.04 -3.89
CA ILE A 194 -6.45 -0.31 -4.72
C ILE A 194 -6.40 1.18 -4.33
N PRO A 195 -6.17 2.11 -5.28
CA PRO A 195 -6.23 3.54 -5.00
C PRO A 195 -7.65 3.97 -4.55
N ASN A 196 -7.76 4.86 -3.56
CA ASN A 196 -9.04 5.37 -3.08
C ASN A 196 -9.52 6.56 -3.94
N THR A 197 -10.10 6.29 -5.11
CA THR A 197 -10.48 7.31 -6.11
C THR A 197 -11.94 7.77 -6.05
N SER A 198 -12.78 7.19 -5.20
CA SER A 198 -14.23 7.43 -5.25
C SER A 198 -14.63 8.90 -5.15
N LEU A 199 -13.97 9.69 -4.30
CA LEU A 199 -14.25 11.13 -4.18
C LEU A 199 -13.81 11.90 -5.43
N TYR A 200 -12.67 11.56 -6.01
CA TYR A 200 -12.20 12.13 -7.27
C TYR A 200 -13.20 11.86 -8.39
N GLU A 201 -13.59 10.60 -8.58
CA GLU A 201 -14.56 10.18 -9.58
C GLU A 201 -15.91 10.88 -9.40
N GLN A 202 -16.38 11.03 -8.16
CA GLN A 202 -17.60 11.79 -7.88
C GLN A 202 -17.49 13.24 -8.29
N LEU A 203 -16.34 13.89 -8.11
CA LEU A 203 -16.17 15.31 -8.45
C LEU A 203 -16.05 15.53 -9.96
N ILE A 204 -15.25 14.71 -10.67
CA ILE A 204 -15.05 14.88 -12.12
C ILE A 204 -16.29 14.50 -12.95
N ASN A 205 -17.15 13.61 -12.43
CA ASN A 205 -18.37 13.18 -13.11
C ASN A 205 -19.60 14.04 -12.80
N GLN A 206 -19.47 15.09 -11.99
CA GLN A 206 -20.58 16.00 -11.71
C GLN A 206 -21.03 16.75 -12.96
N LYS A 207 -22.34 16.74 -13.24
CA LYS A 207 -22.91 17.57 -14.30
C LYS A 207 -22.75 19.04 -13.91
N PRO A 208 -22.24 19.91 -14.80
CA PRO A 208 -22.14 21.33 -14.51
C PRO A 208 -23.54 21.90 -14.24
N ASN A 209 -23.74 22.45 -13.04
CA ASN A 209 -25.03 23.02 -12.65
C ASN A 209 -25.18 24.39 -13.34
N LYS A 210 -26.16 24.52 -14.25
CA LYS A 210 -26.34 25.72 -15.12
C LYS A 210 -26.62 27.04 -14.37
N LYS A 211 -26.89 27.01 -13.06
CA LYS A 211 -27.24 28.21 -12.26
C LYS A 211 -26.08 28.82 -11.46
N THR A 212 -24.99 28.10 -11.31
CA THR A 212 -23.76 28.54 -10.66
C THR A 212 -22.65 27.90 -11.47
N GLN A 213 -22.11 28.57 -12.48
CA GLN A 213 -20.86 28.10 -13.08
C GLN A 213 -19.80 28.20 -11.98
N PRO A 214 -19.34 27.09 -11.36
CA PRO A 214 -18.12 27.18 -10.60
C PRO A 214 -17.05 27.48 -11.65
N ALA A 215 -16.09 28.35 -11.33
CA ALA A 215 -14.84 28.38 -12.08
C ALA A 215 -14.33 26.94 -12.22
N ALA A 216 -13.73 26.58 -13.37
CA ALA A 216 -13.19 25.24 -13.58
C ALA A 216 -12.40 24.80 -12.34
N ILE A 217 -12.84 23.72 -11.70
CA ILE A 217 -12.18 23.19 -10.51
C ILE A 217 -11.00 22.36 -11.01
N ASN A 218 -9.79 22.74 -10.61
CA ASN A 218 -8.59 21.96 -10.86
C ASN A 218 -8.48 20.89 -9.77
N ILE A 219 -8.66 19.63 -10.16
CA ILE A 219 -8.63 18.49 -9.25
C ILE A 219 -7.55 17.53 -9.71
N GLN A 220 -6.62 17.21 -8.82
CA GLN A 220 -5.54 16.28 -9.09
C GLN A 220 -5.47 15.22 -7.99
N LEU A 221 -5.37 13.94 -8.37
CA LEU A 221 -4.98 12.86 -7.47
C LEU A 221 -3.47 12.91 -7.24
N ILE A 222 -3.02 12.65 -6.01
CA ILE A 222 -1.59 12.54 -5.69
C ILE A 222 -1.31 11.35 -4.78
N GLY A 223 -0.07 10.85 -4.85
CA GLY A 223 0.42 9.76 -4.02
C GLY A 223 -0.34 8.46 -4.26
N ASP A 224 -0.59 7.67 -3.20
CA ASP A 224 -1.21 6.35 -3.36
C ASP A 224 -2.64 6.39 -3.93
N ALA A 225 -3.32 7.54 -3.89
CA ALA A 225 -4.64 7.69 -4.52
C ALA A 225 -4.56 7.80 -6.04
N GLU A 226 -3.43 8.27 -6.56
CA GLU A 226 -3.12 8.30 -8.00
C GLU A 226 -2.58 6.93 -8.45
N ALA A 227 -1.52 6.47 -7.77
CA ALA A 227 -0.88 5.19 -8.02
C ALA A 227 -0.18 4.71 -6.74
N PRO A 228 -0.65 3.62 -6.10
CA PRO A 228 -0.02 3.06 -4.92
C PRO A 228 1.47 2.77 -5.13
N GLY A 229 2.33 3.32 -4.29
CA GLY A 229 3.79 3.21 -4.40
C GLY A 229 4.49 3.21 -3.05
N LEU A 230 5.79 3.49 -3.02
CA LEU A 230 6.53 3.64 -1.77
C LEU A 230 6.09 4.91 -1.04
N ILE A 231 6.37 4.99 0.26
CA ILE A 231 6.23 6.24 1.02
C ILE A 231 7.01 7.39 0.33
N ALA A 232 8.19 7.08 -0.21
CA ALA A 232 9.00 8.04 -0.95
C ALA A 232 8.28 8.60 -2.18
N ASP A 233 7.53 7.77 -2.90
CA ASP A 233 6.76 8.19 -4.08
C ASP A 233 5.60 9.09 -3.68
N ALA A 234 4.88 8.77 -2.59
CA ALA A 234 3.81 9.63 -2.08
C ALA A 234 4.34 11.00 -1.61
N VAL A 235 5.52 11.02 -0.96
CA VAL A 235 6.21 12.25 -0.59
C VAL A 235 6.61 13.05 -1.81
N PHE A 236 7.20 12.39 -2.82
CA PHE A 236 7.61 13.03 -4.07
C PHE A 236 6.40 13.61 -4.80
N ALA A 237 5.31 12.86 -4.93
CA ALA A 237 4.08 13.31 -5.60
C ALA A 237 3.50 14.57 -4.94
N GLY A 238 3.45 14.61 -3.60
CA GLY A 238 3.02 15.81 -2.88
C GLY A 238 3.94 17.01 -3.10
N HIS A 239 5.27 16.80 -3.12
CA HIS A 239 6.22 17.87 -3.40
C HIS A 239 6.10 18.39 -4.84
N LEU A 240 6.02 17.47 -5.81
CA LEU A 240 5.90 17.78 -7.23
C LEU A 240 4.59 18.55 -7.51
N ALA A 241 3.47 18.12 -6.92
CA ALA A 241 2.20 18.81 -7.05
C ALA A 241 2.25 20.25 -6.53
N ALA A 242 2.92 20.49 -5.40
CA ALA A 242 3.12 21.83 -4.87
C ALA A 242 4.04 22.69 -5.75
N GLN A 243 5.13 22.13 -6.28
CA GLN A 243 6.04 22.84 -7.21
C GLN A 243 5.35 23.20 -8.53
N ASN A 244 4.55 22.29 -9.05
CA ASN A 244 3.85 22.48 -10.33
C ASN A 244 2.63 23.40 -10.20
N PHE A 245 2.17 23.70 -8.98
CA PHE A 245 1.02 24.56 -8.76
C PHE A 245 1.26 25.94 -9.38
N GLU A 246 0.33 26.38 -10.23
CA GLU A 246 0.41 27.63 -11.03
C GLU A 246 1.57 27.72 -12.04
N THR A 247 2.35 26.65 -12.23
CA THR A 247 3.41 26.59 -13.25
C THR A 247 2.83 26.24 -14.62
N ALA A 248 3.33 26.89 -15.68
CA ALA A 248 2.90 26.61 -17.05
C ALA A 248 3.30 25.18 -17.47
N GLU A 249 2.41 24.49 -18.19
CA GLU A 249 2.64 23.10 -18.62
C GLU A 249 3.94 22.93 -19.44
N THR A 250 4.28 23.93 -20.26
CA THR A 250 5.53 23.95 -21.03
C THR A 250 6.77 23.92 -20.14
N ASP A 251 6.73 24.60 -18.99
CA ASP A 251 7.85 24.66 -18.05
C ASP A 251 7.96 23.37 -17.24
N ILE A 252 6.82 22.79 -16.84
CA ILE A 252 6.75 21.46 -16.21
C ILE A 252 7.39 20.41 -17.12
N GLN A 253 6.96 20.36 -18.39
CA GLN A 253 7.51 19.40 -19.36
C GLN A 253 9.01 19.62 -19.56
N LYS A 254 9.46 20.87 -19.71
CA LYS A 254 10.88 21.19 -19.89
C LYS A 254 11.73 20.72 -18.68
N ALA A 255 11.24 20.90 -17.46
CA ALA A 255 11.93 20.48 -16.25
C ALA A 255 12.08 18.96 -16.15
N LEU A 256 11.05 18.19 -16.55
CA LEU A 256 11.06 16.72 -16.46
C LEU A 256 12.08 16.05 -17.40
N PHE A 257 12.38 16.66 -18.54
CA PHE A 257 13.24 16.06 -19.57
C PHE A 257 14.64 16.70 -19.66
N MET A 258 14.94 17.70 -18.83
CA MET A 258 16.26 18.31 -18.80
C MET A 258 17.28 17.29 -18.32
N ARG A 259 18.15 16.87 -19.23
CA ARG A 259 19.23 15.92 -18.96
C ARG A 259 20.43 16.22 -19.84
N GLU A 260 21.62 15.97 -19.32
CA GLU A 260 22.82 16.00 -20.13
C GLU A 260 22.76 14.86 -21.18
N MET A 261 23.14 15.19 -22.41
CA MET A 261 23.25 14.22 -23.50
C MET A 261 24.73 13.96 -23.77
N PRO A 262 25.14 12.71 -24.04
CA PRO A 262 26.49 12.43 -24.48
C PRO A 262 26.84 13.28 -25.70
N SER A 263 27.98 13.97 -25.65
CA SER A 263 28.51 14.67 -26.82
C SER A 263 29.01 13.63 -27.83
N LEU A 264 28.54 13.73 -29.07
CA LEU A 264 29.12 12.99 -30.19
C LEU A 264 30.45 13.66 -30.56
N LYS A 265 31.54 12.87 -30.56
CA LYS A 265 32.85 13.30 -31.03
C LYS A 265 32.88 13.39 -32.56
#